data_AF-A0A6N7HD53-F1
#
_entry.id   AF-A0A6N7HD53-F1
#
_cell.length_a   1.000
_cell.length_b   1.000
_cell.length_c   1.000
_cell.angle_alpha   90.00
_cell.angle_beta   90.00
_cell.angle_gamma   90.00
#
_symmetry.space_group_name_H-M   'P 1'
#
loop_
_entity.id
_entity.type
_entity.pdbx_description
1 polymer ?
#
loop_
_entity_poly.entity_id
_entity_poly.type
_entity_poly.pdbx_seq_one_letter_code
_entity_poly.pdbx_strand_id
1 'polypeptide(L)'
;MSLNFAIFGDVPVTVWLPSATGAALLCVIAYRGGVRAAIEYGDLVRTAFDVHRRDLLAKMGLELPRTLEEERNLWTTLGRQLYRGQNDHPELLRFTPSPE
;
A
#
# COMPACT_ATOMS: atom_id res chain seq x y z
N MET A 1 24.68 3.94 45.08
CA MET A 1 23.21 3.98 44.92
C MET A 1 22.89 3.22 43.64
N SER A 2 22.76 1.90 43.75
CA SER A 2 22.51 0.99 42.64
C SER A 2 21.02 1.07 42.30
N LEU A 3 20.70 1.60 41.11
CA LEU A 3 19.33 1.64 40.60
C LEU A 3 18.97 0.21 40.12
N ASN A 4 18.62 -0.67 41.06
CA ASN A 4 18.22 -2.05 40.75
C ASN A 4 16.83 -2.04 40.14
N PHE A 5 16.76 -2.03 38.81
CA PHE A 5 15.53 -2.29 38.07
C PHE A 5 15.29 -3.81 38.05
N ALA A 6 14.63 -4.30 39.10
CA ALA A 6 14.29 -5.71 39.31
C ALA A 6 13.17 -6.18 38.36
N ILE A 7 13.48 -6.28 37.05
CA ILE A 7 12.59 -6.94 36.08
C ILE A 7 13.31 -8.11 35.35
N PHE A 8 14.65 -8.18 35.31
CA PHE A 8 15.38 -9.20 34.50
C PHE A 8 16.67 -9.82 35.10
N GLY A 9 16.88 -9.76 36.42
CA GLY A 9 18.12 -10.25 37.05
C GLY A 9 19.29 -9.27 36.88
N ASP A 10 20.38 -9.48 37.64
CA ASP A 10 21.55 -8.59 37.76
C ASP A 10 22.40 -8.49 36.47
N VAL A 11 21.78 -8.10 35.36
CA VAL A 11 22.48 -7.88 34.09
C VAL A 11 23.19 -6.51 34.19
N PRO A 12 24.51 -6.46 33.99
CA PRO A 12 25.27 -5.22 34.14
C PRO A 12 24.86 -4.19 33.08
N VAL A 13 24.92 -2.91 33.45
CA VAL A 13 24.59 -1.76 32.58
C VAL A 13 25.41 -1.78 31.28
N THR A 14 26.63 -2.32 31.32
CA THR A 14 27.51 -2.49 30.16
C THR A 14 26.95 -3.44 29.10
N VAL A 15 25.99 -4.32 29.45
CA VAL A 15 25.28 -5.21 28.52
C VAL A 15 23.94 -4.61 28.13
N TRP A 16 23.20 -4.07 29.11
CA TRP A 16 21.89 -3.47 28.86
C TRP A 16 21.94 -2.27 27.92
N LEU A 17 22.89 -1.36 28.15
CA LEU A 17 22.93 -0.10 27.43
C LEU A 17 23.26 -0.31 25.94
N PRO A 18 24.29 -1.08 25.53
CA PRO A 18 24.52 -1.37 24.13
C PRO A 18 23.38 -2.17 23.48
N SER A 19 22.75 -3.09 24.21
CA SER A 19 21.64 -3.88 23.68
C SER A 19 20.41 -3.02 23.40
N ALA A 20 20.04 -2.15 24.34
CA ALA A 20 18.93 -1.21 24.17
C ALA A 20 19.21 -0.19 23.06
N THR A 21 20.44 0.35 23.00
CA THR A 21 20.85 1.23 21.91
C THR A 21 20.84 0.52 20.57
N GLY A 22 21.34 -0.72 20.50
CA GLY A 22 21.31 -1.54 19.29
C GLY A 22 19.90 -1.82 18.81
N ALA A 23 18.98 -2.19 19.71
CA ALA A 23 17.58 -2.40 19.39
C ALA A 23 16.89 -1.12 18.89
N ALA A 24 17.16 0.02 19.53
CA ALA A 24 16.64 1.32 19.11
C ALA A 24 17.14 1.71 17.70
N LEU A 25 18.45 1.56 17.45
CA LEU A 25 19.06 1.82 16.14
C LEU A 25 18.48 0.90 15.07
N LEU A 26 18.36 -0.40 15.36
CA LEU A 26 17.79 -1.38 14.44
C LEU A 26 16.34 -1.04 14.11
N CYS A 27 15.53 -0.66 15.10
CA CYS A 27 14.14 -0.24 14.89
C CYS A 27 14.06 0.95 13.94
N VAL A 28 14.89 1.97 14.14
CA VAL A 28 14.93 3.16 13.27
C VAL A 28 15.35 2.80 11.85
N ILE A 29 16.39 1.97 11.68
CA ILE A 29 16.88 1.55 10.36
C ILE A 29 15.82 0.71 9.65
N ALA A 30 15.22 -0.27 10.34
CA ALA A 30 14.19 -1.13 9.78
C ALA A 30 12.96 -0.34 9.37
N TYR A 31 12.50 0.60 10.21
CA TYR A 31 11.37 1.47 9.88
C TYR A 31 11.66 2.31 8.63
N ARG A 32 12.80 3.00 8.58
CA ARG A 32 13.16 3.85 7.44
C ARG A 32 13.36 3.04 6.17
N GLY A 33 14.01 1.87 6.27
CA GLY A 33 14.18 0.94 5.16
C GLY A 33 12.85 0.42 4.63
N GLY A 34 11.96 0.00 5.52
CA GLY A 34 10.61 -0.45 5.17
C GLY A 34 9.77 0.63 4.49
N VAL A 35 9.76 1.86 5.03
CA VAL A 35 9.04 2.99 4.43
C VAL A 35 9.60 3.31 3.04
N ARG A 36 10.93 3.34 2.88
CA ARG A 36 11.55 3.60 1.58
C ARG A 36 11.19 2.52 0.55
N ALA A 37 11.27 1.25 0.93
CA ALA A 37 10.90 0.14 0.06
C ALA A 37 9.41 0.19 -0.33
N ALA A 38 8.54 0.57 0.61
CA ALA A 38 7.11 0.73 0.34
C ALA A 38 6.82 1.88 -0.66
N ILE A 39 7.57 2.99 -0.57
CA ILE A 39 7.48 4.10 -1.52
C ILE A 39 7.93 3.63 -2.92
N GLU A 40 9.11 3.02 -3.02
CA GLU A 40 9.66 2.55 -4.30
C GLU A 40 8.73 1.52 -4.96
N TYR A 41 8.17 0.59 -4.18
CA TYR A 41 7.15 -0.34 -4.66
C TYR A 41 5.88 0.39 -5.13
N GLY A 42 5.41 1.38 -4.36
CA GLY A 42 4.24 2.19 -4.71
C GLY A 42 4.41 2.95 -6.03
N ASP A 43 5.61 3.48 -6.29
CA ASP A 43 5.94 4.19 -7.53
C ASP A 43 5.96 3.25 -8.74
N LEU A 44 6.46 2.03 -8.58
CA LEU A 44 6.42 1.00 -9.62
C LEU A 44 4.98 0.61 -9.95
N VAL A 45 4.16 0.36 -8.94
CA VAL A 45 2.73 0.05 -9.11
C VAL A 45 2.01 1.20 -9.79
N ARG A 46 2.22 2.44 -9.32
CA ARG A 46 1.62 3.64 -9.92
C ARG A 46 1.99 3.75 -11.40
N THR A 47 3.27 3.58 -11.73
CA THR A 47 3.76 3.66 -13.11
C THR A 47 3.09 2.62 -14.00
N ALA A 48 2.99 1.37 -13.53
CA ALA A 48 2.33 0.30 -14.28
C ALA A 48 0.85 0.64 -14.59
N PHE A 49 0.12 1.18 -13.61
CA PHE A 49 -1.25 1.62 -13.81
C PHE A 49 -1.35 2.86 -14.71
N ASP A 50 -0.50 3.87 -14.53
CA ASP A 50 -0.54 5.09 -15.34
C ASP A 50 -0.33 4.79 -16.84
N VAL A 51 0.56 3.84 -17.16
CA VAL A 51 0.83 3.41 -18.54
C VAL A 51 -0.31 2.54 -19.09
N HIS A 52 -0.83 1.59 -18.29
CA HIS A 52 -1.78 0.57 -18.78
C HIS A 52 -3.24 0.81 -18.40
N ARG A 53 -3.59 1.96 -17.80
CA ARG A 53 -4.95 2.25 -17.33
C ARG A 53 -6.03 1.96 -18.38
N ARG A 54 -5.87 2.44 -19.61
CA ARG A 54 -6.89 2.20 -20.66
C ARG A 54 -6.96 0.73 -21.07
N ASP A 55 -5.82 0.07 -21.21
CA ASP A 55 -5.75 -1.36 -21.58
C ASP A 55 -6.38 -2.24 -20.50
N LEU A 56 -6.21 -1.89 -19.23
CA LEU A 56 -6.82 -2.60 -18.11
C LEU A 56 -8.35 -2.51 -18.18
N LEU A 57 -8.91 -1.32 -18.41
CA LEU A 57 -10.36 -1.15 -18.56
C LEU A 57 -10.91 -2.00 -19.72
N ALA A 58 -10.23 -2.01 -20.87
CA ALA A 58 -10.61 -2.82 -22.02
C ALA A 58 -10.56 -4.33 -21.69
N LYS A 59 -9.50 -4.80 -21.03
CA LYS A 59 -9.33 -6.21 -20.62
C LYS A 59 -10.33 -6.64 -19.54
N MET A 60 -10.80 -5.69 -18.71
CA MET A 60 -11.89 -5.91 -17.76
C MET A 60 -13.27 -5.97 -18.46
N GLY A 61 -13.32 -5.76 -19.78
CA GLY A 61 -14.56 -5.75 -20.56
C GLY A 61 -15.39 -4.49 -20.33
N LEU A 62 -14.83 -3.42 -19.77
CA LEU A 62 -15.55 -2.19 -19.48
C LEU A 62 -15.55 -1.25 -20.68
N GLU A 63 -16.64 -0.49 -20.84
CA GLU A 63 -16.71 0.60 -21.81
C GLU A 63 -15.60 1.62 -21.56
N LEU A 64 -14.83 1.95 -22.60
CA LEU A 64 -13.72 2.89 -22.50
C LEU A 64 -14.24 4.34 -22.36
N PRO A 65 -13.77 5.09 -21.35
CA PRO A 65 -14.18 6.48 -21.16
C PRO A 65 -13.69 7.36 -22.31
N ARG A 66 -14.52 8.34 -22.68
CA ARG A 66 -14.27 9.31 -23.77
C ARG A 66 -13.62 10.59 -23.25
N THR A 67 -13.79 10.88 -21.97
CA THR A 67 -13.20 12.06 -21.32
C THR A 67 -12.32 11.68 -20.12
N LEU A 68 -11.40 12.57 -19.75
CA LEU A 68 -10.53 12.38 -18.57
C LEU A 68 -11.34 12.37 -17.27
N GLU A 69 -12.43 13.13 -17.21
CA GLU A 69 -13.32 13.19 -16.04
C GLU A 69 -14.07 11.88 -15.85
N GLU A 70 -14.65 11.33 -16.92
CA GLU A 70 -15.26 9.99 -16.92
C GLU A 70 -14.28 8.93 -16.46
N GLU A 71 -13.04 8.97 -16.97
CA GLU A 71 -12.01 8.01 -16.60
C GLU A 71 -11.64 8.08 -15.11
N ARG A 72 -11.49 9.29 -14.55
CA ARG A 72 -11.23 9.47 -13.12
C ARG A 72 -12.36 8.95 -12.25
N ASN A 73 -13.61 9.20 -12.65
CA ASN A 73 -14.79 8.71 -11.94
C ASN A 73 -14.88 7.19 -11.97
N LEU A 74 -14.63 6.59 -13.14
CA LEU A 74 -14.59 5.14 -13.33
C LEU A 74 -13.53 4.49 -12.44
N TRP A 75 -12.29 4.98 -12.45
CA TRP A 75 -11.22 4.46 -11.59
C TRP A 75 -11.51 4.63 -10.10
N THR A 76 -12.08 5.76 -9.69
CA THR A 76 -12.48 5.99 -8.29
C THR A 76 -13.54 4.98 -7.85
N THR A 77 -14.50 4.68 -8.73
CA THR A 77 -15.55 3.71 -8.47
C THR A 77 -15.01 2.30 -8.40
N LEU A 78 -14.20 1.89 -9.39
CA LEU A 78 -13.53 0.59 -9.38
C LEU A 78 -12.68 0.41 -8.12
N GLY A 79 -11.95 1.45 -7.71
CA GLY A 79 -11.19 1.43 -6.46
C GLY A 79 -12.07 1.19 -5.23
N ARG A 80 -13.24 1.83 -5.14
CA ARG A 80 -14.20 1.57 -4.05
C ARG A 80 -14.72 0.14 -4.07
N GLN A 81 -15.09 -0.37 -5.23
CA GLN A 81 -15.64 -1.72 -5.36
C GLN A 81 -14.59 -2.80 -5.02
N LEU A 82 -13.41 -2.71 -5.65
CA LEU A 82 -12.32 -3.68 -5.49
C LEU A 82 -11.70 -3.65 -4.09
N TYR A 83 -11.53 -2.47 -3.48
CA TYR A 83 -10.86 -2.35 -2.19
C TYR A 83 -11.82 -2.46 -1.00
N ARG A 84 -13.06 -1.98 -1.12
CA ARG A 84 -14.01 -1.90 0.01
C ARG A 84 -15.11 -2.94 -0.05
N GLY A 85 -15.18 -3.76 -1.11
CA GLY A 85 -16.29 -4.70 -1.33
C GLY A 85 -17.64 -4.00 -1.34
N GLN A 86 -17.67 -2.70 -1.68
CA GLN A 86 -18.91 -1.94 -1.73
C GLN A 86 -19.72 -2.41 -2.95
N ASN A 87 -21.01 -2.66 -2.70
CA ASN A 87 -21.99 -3.26 -3.61
C ASN A 87 -21.80 -2.84 -5.06
N ASP A 88 -21.83 -3.82 -5.96
CA ASP A 88 -21.81 -3.63 -7.40
C ASP A 88 -22.82 -2.54 -7.78
N HIS A 89 -22.32 -1.39 -8.24
CA HIS A 89 -23.14 -0.33 -8.79
C HIS A 89 -23.34 -0.64 -10.27
N PRO A 90 -24.48 -1.26 -10.66
CA PRO A 90 -24.67 -1.77 -12.01
C PRO A 90 -24.64 -0.63 -13.04
N GLU A 91 -25.01 0.60 -12.66
CA GLU A 91 -24.95 1.77 -13.53
C GLU A 91 -23.53 2.19 -13.96
N LEU A 92 -22.47 1.75 -13.25
CA LEU A 92 -21.09 2.16 -13.48
C LEU A 92 -20.22 1.08 -14.16
N LEU A 93 -20.63 -0.19 -14.10
CA LEU A 93 -19.98 -1.31 -14.78
C LEU A 93 -20.66 -1.56 -16.12
N ARG A 94 -20.49 -0.62 -17.04
CA ARG A 94 -20.96 -0.78 -18.40
C ARG A 94 -20.01 -1.73 -19.11
N PHE A 95 -20.46 -2.96 -19.31
CA PHE A 95 -19.70 -3.94 -20.06
C PHE A 95 -19.86 -3.67 -21.55
N THR A 96 -18.76 -3.82 -22.28
CA THR A 96 -18.82 -3.88 -23.73
C THR A 96 -19.63 -5.12 -24.11
N PRO A 97 -20.65 -5.03 -24.97
CA PRO A 97 -21.38 -6.21 -25.42
C PRO A 97 -20.41 -7.22 -26.02
N SER A 98 -20.59 -8.51 -25.69
CA SER A 98 -19.79 -9.58 -26.28
C SER A 98 -19.96 -9.52 -27.80
N PRO A 99 -18.87 -9.55 -28.60
CA PRO A 99 -19.01 -9.80 -30.02
C PRO A 99 -19.69 -11.16 -30.18
N GLU A 100 -20.83 -11.15 -30.88
CA GLU A 100 -21.64 -12.31 -31.26
C GLU A 100 -20.99 -13.12 -32.40
#